data_AF-A0A3B8HDG0-F1
#
_entry.id   AF-A0A3B8HDG0-F1
#
_cell.length_a   1.000
_cell.length_b   1.000
_cell.length_c   1.000
_cell.angle_alpha   90.00
_cell.angle_beta   90.00
_cell.angle_gamma   90.00
#
_symmetry.space_group_name_H-M   'P 1'
#
loop_
_entity.id
_entity.type
_entity.pdbx_description
1 polymer ?
#
loop_
_entity_poly.entity_id
_entity_poly.type
_entity_poly.pdbx_seq_one_letter_code
_entity_poly.pdbx_strand_id
1 'polypeptide(L)' 'IAQRLLDSGRLDGILCMGGSRGTAIGTAAMRALPFGIPKVMVSTIASGNMRPYVGTKDITVVHSVTDIVG' A
#
# COMPACT_ATOMS: atom_id res chain seq x y z
N ILE A 1 -0.34 14.15 0.16
CA ILE A 1 -1.60 14.10 0.96
C ILE A 1 -1.44 13.22 2.19
N ALA A 2 -1.07 11.94 2.05
CA ALA A 2 -0.90 11.02 3.19
C ALA A 2 0.02 11.58 4.29
N GLN A 3 1.20 12.12 3.93
CA GLN A 3 2.11 12.74 4.90
C GLN A 3 1.44 13.89 5.67
N ARG A 4 0.76 14.80 4.97
CA ARG A 4 0.03 15.92 5.59
C ARG A 4 -1.06 15.44 6.58
N LEU A 5 -1.74 14.34 6.27
CA LEU A 5 -2.74 13.76 7.18
C LEU A 5 -2.09 13.12 8.41
N LEU A 6 -0.94 12.47 8.24
CA LEU A 6 -0.15 11.96 9.37
C LEU A 6 0.36 13.10 10.26
N ASP A 7 0.95 14.14 9.67
CA ASP A 7 1.49 15.30 10.42
C ASP A 7 0.42 16.06 11.20
N SER A 8 -0.84 16.01 10.74
CA SER A 8 -1.98 16.61 11.44
C SER A 8 -2.67 15.67 12.43
N GLY A 9 -2.12 14.47 12.67
CA GLY A 9 -2.69 13.48 13.59
C GLY A 9 -4.02 12.89 13.12
N ARG A 10 -4.27 12.87 11.80
CA ARG A 10 -5.53 12.42 11.18
C ARG A 10 -5.38 11.14 10.36
N LEU A 11 -4.23 10.48 10.45
CA LEU A 11 -3.93 9.23 9.77
C LEU A 11 -3.24 8.28 10.74
N ASP A 12 -3.95 7.22 11.12
CA ASP A 12 -3.41 6.15 11.97
C ASP A 12 -2.97 4.93 11.15
N GLY A 13 -3.36 4.86 9.88
CA GLY A 13 -3.04 3.77 8.98
C GLY A 13 -3.48 4.05 7.55
N ILE A 14 -3.04 3.19 6.62
CA ILE A 14 -3.42 3.28 5.21
C ILE A 14 -3.70 1.88 4.65
N LEU A 15 -4.84 1.77 3.96
CA LEU A 15 -5.26 0.59 3.22
C LEU A 15 -5.44 0.99 1.75
N CYS A 16 -4.90 0.21 0.83
CA CYS A 16 -5.17 0.35 -0.60
C CYS A 16 -5.46 -1.03 -1.19
N MET A 17 -6.27 -1.06 -2.25
CA MET A 17 -6.59 -2.28 -2.97
C MET A 17 -6.57 -2.00 -4.47
N GLY A 18 -6.08 -2.95 -5.27
CA GLY A 18 -6.18 -2.84 -6.73
C GLY A 18 -5.25 -3.78 -7.49
N GLY A 19 -5.40 -3.80 -8.81
CA GLY A 19 -4.49 -4.52 -9.69
C GLY A 19 -3.11 -3.85 -9.81
N SER A 20 -2.37 -4.11 -10.89
CA SER A 20 -1.00 -3.60 -11.05
C SER A 20 -0.86 -2.07 -10.89
N ARG A 21 -1.71 -1.29 -11.56
CA ARG A 21 -1.68 0.19 -11.47
C ARG A 21 -2.09 0.70 -10.09
N GLY A 22 -3.15 0.13 -9.52
CA GLY A 22 -3.61 0.47 -8.17
C GLY A 22 -2.55 0.16 -7.12
N THR A 23 -1.84 -0.96 -7.27
CA THR A 23 -0.70 -1.34 -6.43
C THR A 23 0.43 -0.34 -6.56
N ALA A 24 0.82 0.05 -7.78
CA ALA A 24 1.87 1.04 -7.99
C ALA A 24 1.56 2.39 -7.29
N ILE A 25 0.34 2.89 -7.46
CA ILE A 25 -0.07 4.18 -6.87
C ILE A 25 -0.20 4.07 -5.34
N GLY A 26 -0.87 3.01 -4.86
CA GLY A 26 -1.10 2.80 -3.43
C GLY A 26 0.20 2.64 -2.66
N THR A 27 1.11 1.79 -3.14
CA THR A 27 2.38 1.58 -2.44
C THR A 27 3.33 2.78 -2.56
N ALA A 28 3.24 3.59 -3.62
CA ALA A 28 3.96 4.86 -3.69
C ALA A 28 3.53 5.82 -2.56
N ALA A 29 2.22 5.92 -2.29
CA ALA A 29 1.71 6.72 -1.18
C ALA A 29 2.13 6.14 0.19
N MET A 30 2.06 4.81 0.35
CA MET A 30 2.49 4.13 1.58
C MET A 30 3.99 4.33 1.84
N ARG A 31 4.83 4.30 0.81
CA ARG A 31 6.29 4.47 0.95
C ARG A 31 6.70 5.88 1.40
N ALA A 32 5.84 6.88 1.19
CA ALA A 32 6.06 8.22 1.70
C ALA A 32 5.94 8.31 3.23
N LEU A 33 5.19 7.40 3.86
CA LEU A 33 5.00 7.37 5.31
C LEU A 33 6.20 6.75 6.04
N PRO A 34 6.46 7.15 7.31
CA PRO A 34 7.48 6.54 8.15
C PRO A 34 7.12 5.10 8.55
N PHE A 35 8.12 4.36 9.03
CA PHE A 35 7.92 3.04 9.64
C PHE A 35 7.06 3.12 10.91
N GLY A 36 6.35 2.04 11.22
CA GLY A 36 5.54 1.88 12.43
C GLY A 36 4.04 2.16 12.23
N ILE A 37 3.68 2.92 11.19
CA ILE A 37 2.28 3.12 10.81
C ILE A 37 1.78 1.87 10.06
N PRO A 38 0.62 1.28 10.42
CA PRO A 38 0.01 0.18 9.67
C PRO A 38 -0.25 0.54 8.19
N LYS A 39 0.38 -0.21 7.27
CA LYS A 39 0.24 -0.05 5.81
C LYS A 39 -0.13 -1.41 5.19
N VAL A 40 -1.31 -1.50 4.58
CA VAL A 40 -1.80 -2.75 3.97
C VAL A 40 -2.21 -2.53 2.52
N MET A 41 -1.66 -3.33 1.61
CA MET A 41 -1.97 -3.33 0.19
C MET A 41 -2.61 -4.67 -0.21
N VAL A 42 -3.85 -4.67 -0.68
CA VAL A 42 -4.49 -5.86 -1.25
C VAL A 42 -4.30 -5.85 -2.77
N SER A 43 -3.59 -6.82 -3.32
CA SER A 43 -3.15 -6.78 -4.72
C SER A 43 -3.39 -8.07 -5.49
N THR A 44 -3.82 -7.94 -6.75
CA THR A 44 -3.94 -9.06 -7.71
C THR A 44 -2.59 -9.55 -8.19
N ILE A 45 -1.54 -8.73 -8.05
CA ILE A 45 -0.17 -9.07 -8.44
C ILE A 45 0.71 -9.43 -7.25
N ALA A 46 0.13 -9.64 -6.06
CA ALA A 46 0.83 -9.97 -4.80
C ALA A 46 1.75 -11.19 -4.90
N SER A 47 1.43 -12.16 -5.76
CA SER A 47 2.26 -13.35 -5.97
C SER A 47 3.49 -13.08 -6.87
N GLY A 48 3.63 -11.87 -7.41
CA GLY A 48 4.72 -11.47 -8.31
C GLY A 48 5.90 -10.80 -7.59
N ASN A 49 6.75 -10.11 -8.37
CA ASN A 49 7.89 -9.36 -7.81
C ASN A 49 7.41 -8.10 -7.10
N MET A 50 7.39 -8.15 -5.76
CA MET A 50 6.94 -7.03 -4.93
C MET A 50 8.02 -5.99 -4.59
N ARG A 51 9.29 -6.26 -4.86
CA ARG A 51 10.43 -5.37 -4.57
C ARG A 51 10.22 -3.90 -5.00
N PRO A 52 9.76 -3.59 -6.23
CA PRO A 52 9.57 -2.19 -6.64
C PRO A 52 8.39 -1.49 -5.93
N TYR A 53 7.42 -2.27 -5.44
CA TYR A 53 6.22 -1.76 -4.80
C TYR A 53 6.45 -1.48 -3.31
N VAL A 54 7.00 -2.45 -2.58
CA VAL A 54 7.28 -2.31 -1.13
C VAL A 54 8.56 -1.53 -0.85
N GLY A 55 9.58 -1.68 -1.71
CA GLY A 55 10.89 -1.10 -1.50
C GLY A 55 11.50 -1.56 -0.17
N THR A 56 11.86 -0.59 0.66
CA THR A 56 12.45 -0.79 1.99
C THR A 56 11.48 -0.41 3.11
N LYS A 57 10.16 -0.51 2.88
CA LYS A 57 9.14 -0.08 3.83
C LYS A 57 8.34 -1.27 4.37
N ASP A 58 7.76 -1.10 5.53
CA ASP A 58 6.87 -2.02 6.25
C ASP A 58 5.46 -2.08 5.65
N ILE A 59 5.37 -2.44 4.37
CA ILE A 59 4.07 -2.61 3.68
C ILE A 59 3.68 -4.08 3.72
N THR A 60 2.55 -4.38 4.34
CA THR A 60 1.94 -5.71 4.26
C THR A 60 1.19 -5.84 2.94
N VAL A 61 1.54 -6.84 2.13
CA VAL A 61 0.84 -7.12 0.87
C VAL A 61 -0.01 -8.38 1.04
N VAL A 62 -1.32 -8.23 0.85
CA VAL A 62 -2.30 -9.32 0.89
C VAL A 62 -2.66 -9.70 -0.54
N HIS A 63 -2.62 -11.00 -0.83
CA HIS A 63 -3.02 -11.51 -2.13
C HIS A 63 -4.55 -11.49 -2.25
N SER A 64 -5.10 -10.80 -3.26
CA SER A 64 -6.56 -10.72 -3.46
C SER A 64 -7.17 -12.04 -3.92
N VAL A 65 -6.34 -12.97 -4.40
CA VAL A 65 -6.69 -14.30 -4.95
C VAL A 65 -7.37 -14.19 -6.31
N THR A 66 -8.41 -13.37 -6.41
CA THR A 66 -9.11 -13.06 -7.65
C THR A 66 -8.86 -11.63 -8.09
N ASP A 67 -9.29 -11.28 -9.30
CA ASP A 67 -9.30 -9.89 -9.73
C ASP A 67 -10.17 -9.03 -8.82
N ILE A 68 -9.85 -7.74 -8.73
CA ILE A 68 -10.60 -6.75 -7.98
C ILE A 68 -11.57 -6.09 -8.96
N VAL A 69 -12.68 -6.80 -9.19
CA VAL A 69 -13.85 -6.33 -9.91
C VAL A 69 -15.03 -6.69 -9.04
N GLY A 70 -15.80 -5.68 -8.63
CA GLY A 70 -16.99 -5.84 -7.80
C GLY A 70 -18.15 -6.41 -8.58
#